data_AF-A0AAV6SPK4-F1
#
_entry.id   AF-A0AAV6SPK4-F1
#
_cell.length_a   1.000
_cell.length_b   1.000
_cell.length_c   1.000
_cell.angle_alpha   90.00
_cell.angle_beta   90.00
_cell.angle_gamma   90.00
#
_symmetry.space_group_name_H-M   'P 1'
#
loop_
_entity.id
_entity.type
_entity.pdbx_description
1 polymer ?
#
loop_
_entity_poly.entity_id
_entity_poly.type
_entity_poly.pdbx_seq_one_letter_code
_entity_poly.pdbx_strand_id
1 'polypeptide(L)'
;MEGSEVTVQEATVDNKCLRDSVEKQNTDEATGEMSSQLPNTESVCKQTTEETGGRFNRLKLFDKVMQKSLEKFIQHASFNRFASTFRPLYKKNPQRMEIIHKQFIEELRRAIQDDISRLIEEGHLEVKLKELDKLERAAKNNTDPAWRPSGVPEEDFCSFLKPYYQKQEAFMRLELKKIQAENAALAQKVQAGRESIAQTESRISAAVDEWKAAVTEFETMASSLCPTDVFDV
;
A
#
# COMPACT_ATOMS: atom_id res chain seq x y z
N MET A 1 -12.91 -52.08 3.29
CA MET A 1 -13.29 -52.41 1.90
C MET A 1 -14.49 -51.54 1.61
N GLU A 2 -14.51 -50.54 0.76
CA GLU A 2 -13.64 -49.98 -0.29
C GLU A 2 -13.84 -48.44 -0.17
N GLY A 3 -12.88 -47.54 -0.36
CA GLY A 3 -11.82 -47.56 -1.35
C GLY A 3 -12.29 -46.88 -2.64
N SER A 4 -12.61 -45.58 -2.60
CA SER A 4 -12.77 -44.77 -3.82
C SER A 4 -11.75 -43.65 -3.83
N GLU A 5 -10.83 -43.80 -4.76
CA GLU A 5 -9.64 -43.03 -5.03
C GLU A 5 -9.83 -42.26 -6.36
N VAL A 6 -8.95 -41.29 -6.61
CA VAL A 6 -8.67 -40.64 -7.92
C VAL A 6 -9.66 -39.48 -8.26
N THR A 7 -9.24 -38.24 -8.50
CA THR A 7 -8.18 -37.81 -9.44
C THR A 7 -7.69 -36.39 -9.12
N VAL A 8 -6.37 -36.22 -9.07
CA VAL A 8 -5.67 -34.92 -9.14
C VAL A 8 -5.50 -34.58 -10.62
N GLN A 9 -5.84 -33.35 -11.03
CA GLN A 9 -5.43 -32.80 -12.32
C GLN A 9 -4.64 -31.52 -12.10
N GLU A 10 -3.36 -31.64 -12.42
CA GLU A 10 -2.33 -30.62 -12.56
C GLU A 10 -2.48 -30.00 -13.96
N ALA A 11 -2.53 -28.67 -14.04
CA ALA A 11 -2.51 -27.96 -15.33
C ALA A 11 -1.53 -26.78 -15.24
N THR A 12 -0.33 -27.05 -15.74
CA THR A 12 0.74 -26.12 -16.06
C THR A 12 0.33 -25.28 -17.28
N VAL A 13 0.40 -23.96 -17.19
CA VAL A 13 0.42 -23.09 -18.38
C VAL A 13 1.51 -22.04 -18.20
N ASP A 14 2.63 -22.31 -18.87
CA ASP A 14 3.63 -21.32 -19.26
C ASP A 14 2.99 -20.27 -20.18
N ASN A 15 3.29 -18.99 -19.94
CA ASN A 15 3.28 -18.03 -21.04
C ASN A 15 4.30 -16.90 -20.80
N LYS A 16 5.26 -16.84 -21.71
CA LYS A 16 6.41 -15.91 -21.76
C LYS A 16 6.27 -15.08 -23.04
N CYS A 17 6.33 -13.75 -22.92
CA CYS A 17 6.74 -12.84 -24.01
C CYS A 17 7.16 -11.49 -23.37
N LEU A 18 8.46 -11.16 -23.28
CA LEU A 18 9.26 -10.34 -24.21
C LEU A 18 8.61 -8.97 -24.55
N ARG A 19 9.10 -7.87 -23.94
CA ARG A 19 10.10 -6.89 -24.46
C ARG A 19 9.56 -5.99 -25.57
N ASP A 20 9.45 -4.68 -25.31
CA ASP A 20 10.39 -3.68 -25.85
C ASP A 20 10.10 -2.25 -25.34
N SER A 21 11.20 -1.55 -25.07
CA SER A 21 11.35 -0.13 -24.76
C SER A 21 11.17 0.74 -26.01
N VAL A 22 10.72 1.99 -25.88
CA VAL A 22 11.26 3.13 -26.66
C VAL A 22 11.07 4.45 -25.88
N GLU A 23 12.17 5.18 -25.75
CA GLU A 23 12.36 6.54 -25.26
C GLU A 23 11.65 7.62 -26.12
N LYS A 24 11.48 8.83 -25.55
CA LYS A 24 11.91 10.06 -26.24
C LYS A 24 12.05 11.24 -25.26
N GLN A 25 13.30 11.64 -25.06
CA GLN A 25 13.71 12.99 -24.67
C GLN A 25 13.48 13.97 -25.85
N ASN A 26 13.34 15.26 -25.52
CA ASN A 26 13.81 16.45 -26.26
C ASN A 26 13.68 17.62 -25.25
N THR A 27 14.76 18.12 -24.63
CA THR A 27 15.64 19.23 -25.08
C THR A 27 14.89 20.50 -25.45
N ASP A 28 15.16 21.59 -24.72
CA ASP A 28 15.59 22.86 -25.31
C ASP A 28 16.25 23.76 -24.24
N GLU A 29 17.54 24.03 -24.45
CA GLU A 29 18.34 25.09 -23.84
C GLU A 29 18.06 26.42 -24.55
N ALA A 30 18.05 27.53 -23.80
CA ALA A 30 18.41 28.84 -24.35
C ALA A 30 19.09 29.69 -23.27
N THR A 31 20.34 30.00 -23.60
CA THR A 31 21.40 30.70 -22.91
C THR A 31 21.09 32.19 -22.72
N GLY A 32 21.56 32.77 -21.61
CA GLY A 32 21.54 34.21 -21.38
C GLY A 32 22.32 34.60 -20.13
N GLU A 33 23.65 34.64 -20.24
CA GLU A 33 24.53 35.23 -19.24
C GLU A 33 24.47 36.77 -19.30
N MET A 34 24.47 37.45 -18.15
CA MET A 34 25.37 38.59 -17.94
C MET A 34 25.66 38.84 -16.46
N SER A 35 26.96 38.75 -16.19
CA SER A 35 27.76 39.17 -15.04
C SER A 35 27.44 40.55 -14.47
N SER A 36 27.46 40.70 -13.13
CA SER A 36 28.46 41.55 -12.44
C SER A 36 28.29 41.59 -10.91
N GLN A 37 29.35 41.15 -10.21
CA GLN A 37 30.00 41.74 -9.03
C GLN A 37 29.24 42.03 -7.72
N LEU A 38 29.81 41.46 -6.64
CA LEU A 38 29.65 41.80 -5.21
C LEU A 38 30.16 43.23 -4.91
N PRO A 39 29.71 43.82 -3.78
CA PRO A 39 30.63 43.86 -2.63
C PRO A 39 29.96 43.55 -1.29
N ASN A 40 30.80 43.07 -0.36
CA ASN A 40 30.50 42.79 1.04
C ASN A 40 30.10 44.04 1.81
N THR A 41 29.08 43.93 2.66
CA THR A 41 28.98 44.73 3.89
C THR A 41 28.36 43.91 5.00
N GLU A 42 29.09 43.78 6.10
CA GLU A 42 28.65 43.19 7.35
C GLU A 42 27.38 43.87 7.86
N SER A 43 26.33 43.09 8.13
CA SER A 43 25.20 43.54 8.94
C SER A 43 24.77 42.44 9.89
N VAL A 44 24.90 42.81 11.15
CA VAL A 44 24.68 42.06 12.37
C VAL A 44 23.23 41.60 12.50
N CYS A 45 23.09 40.32 12.87
CA CYS A 45 22.06 39.73 13.72
C CYS A 45 20.58 40.03 13.39
N LYS A 46 19.87 38.99 12.95
CA LYS A 46 18.61 38.57 13.58
C LYS A 46 18.45 37.07 13.42
N GLN A 47 18.89 36.36 14.46
CA GLN A 47 18.36 35.06 14.81
C GLN A 47 16.84 35.21 14.93
N THR A 48 16.09 34.71 13.95
CA THR A 48 14.68 34.41 14.14
C THR A 48 14.59 33.21 15.06
N THR A 49 14.60 33.54 16.34
CA THR A 49 14.06 32.72 17.41
C THR A 49 12.55 32.82 17.30
N GLU A 50 11.94 31.84 16.65
CA GLU A 50 10.52 31.48 16.80
C GLU A 50 10.50 29.99 17.17
N GLU A 51 10.61 29.71 18.46
CA GLU A 51 9.50 29.46 19.39
C GLU A 51 9.07 27.98 19.43
N THR A 52 9.37 27.39 20.59
CA THR A 52 8.75 26.20 21.20
C THR A 52 9.21 24.81 20.75
N GLY A 53 10.29 24.35 21.39
CA GLY A 53 10.52 22.93 21.67
C GLY A 53 11.33 22.19 20.61
N GLY A 54 12.60 22.56 20.45
CA GLY A 54 13.59 21.71 19.78
C GLY A 54 13.75 20.40 20.53
N ARG A 55 12.85 19.44 20.25
CA ARG A 55 12.86 18.12 20.87
C ARG A 55 14.22 17.49 20.60
N PHE A 56 14.97 17.23 21.67
CA PHE A 56 16.29 16.62 21.59
C PHE A 56 16.20 15.33 20.76
N ASN A 57 17.12 15.15 19.81
CA ASN A 57 17.29 13.90 19.08
C ASN A 57 17.45 12.75 20.09
N ARG A 58 16.65 11.68 19.95
CA ARG A 58 16.61 10.58 20.91
C ARG A 58 17.96 9.90 21.10
N LEU A 59 18.77 9.82 20.05
CA LEU A 59 20.13 9.28 20.12
C LEU A 59 21.03 10.14 21.02
N LYS A 60 21.03 11.47 20.82
CA LYS A 60 21.81 12.38 21.68
C LYS A 60 21.39 12.30 23.15
N LEU A 61 20.09 12.12 23.40
CA LEU A 61 19.59 11.93 24.76
C LEU A 61 20.08 10.59 25.35
N PHE A 62 20.01 9.52 24.55
CA PHE A 62 20.55 8.21 24.91
C PHE A 62 22.04 8.29 25.26
N ASP A 63 22.87 8.85 24.38
CA ASP A 63 24.32 9.01 24.60
C ASP A 63 24.62 9.75 25.89
N LYS A 64 23.90 10.87 26.11
CA LYS A 64 24.04 11.68 27.33
C LYS A 64 23.67 10.90 28.60
N VAL A 65 22.59 10.14 28.57
CA VAL A 65 22.15 9.32 29.71
C VAL A 65 23.14 8.19 29.98
N MET A 66 23.62 7.52 28.94
CA MET A 66 24.60 6.43 29.07
C MET A 66 25.94 6.93 29.61
N GLN A 67 26.46 8.02 29.06
CA GLN A 67 27.71 8.64 29.53
C GLN A 67 27.60 9.07 31.01
N LYS A 68 26.51 9.74 31.38
CA LYS A 68 26.28 10.18 32.76
C LYS A 68 26.12 9.00 33.73
N SER A 69 25.48 7.92 33.28
CA SER A 69 25.32 6.70 34.08
C SER A 69 26.65 6.00 34.31
N LEU A 70 27.50 5.88 33.28
CA LEU A 70 28.84 5.33 33.39
C LEU A 70 29.71 6.19 34.33
N GLU A 71 29.66 7.51 34.20
CA GLU A 71 30.38 8.40 35.10
C GLU A 71 29.97 8.20 36.56
N LYS A 72 28.66 8.10 36.83
CA LYS A 72 28.13 7.82 38.17
C LYS A 72 28.59 6.46 38.69
N PHE A 73 28.57 5.44 37.84
CA PHE A 73 29.05 4.11 38.20
C PHE A 73 30.54 4.13 38.59
N ILE A 74 31.38 4.79 37.81
CA ILE A 74 32.82 4.94 38.11
C ILE A 74 33.05 5.75 39.40
N GLN A 75 32.23 6.76 39.69
CA GLN A 75 32.31 7.50 40.96
C GLN A 75 32.10 6.59 42.18
N HIS A 76 31.26 5.56 42.07
CA HIS A 76 31.08 4.56 43.14
C HIS A 76 32.32 3.68 43.33
N ALA A 77 33.06 3.38 42.26
CA ALA A 77 34.32 2.65 42.28
C ALA A 77 35.53 3.53 42.67
N SER A 78 35.33 4.52 43.56
CA SER A 78 36.38 5.46 43.96
C SER A 78 37.59 4.79 44.63
N PHE A 79 38.76 5.43 44.51
CA PHE A 79 40.01 4.93 45.09
C PHE A 79 39.91 4.72 46.61
N ASN A 80 39.19 5.59 47.33
CA ASN A 80 39.03 5.47 48.78
C ASN A 80 38.32 4.16 49.17
N ARG A 81 37.27 3.78 48.44
CA ARG A 81 36.57 2.50 48.65
C ARG A 81 37.47 1.30 48.29
N PHE A 82 38.25 1.44 47.23
CA PHE A 82 39.20 0.40 46.82
C PHE A 82 40.31 0.20 47.87
N ALA A 83 40.97 1.27 48.30
CA ALA A 83 42.04 1.24 49.30
C ALA A 83 41.56 0.77 50.69
N SER A 84 40.33 1.15 51.09
CA SER A 84 39.75 0.69 52.36
C SER A 84 39.38 -0.79 52.37
N THR A 85 39.11 -1.39 51.21
CA THR A 85 38.86 -2.84 51.07
C THR A 85 40.16 -3.63 51.08
N PHE A 86 41.22 -3.11 50.43
CA PHE A 86 42.53 -3.76 50.33
C PHE A 86 43.60 -3.16 51.26
N ARG A 87 43.21 -2.82 52.51
CA ARG A 87 44.08 -2.13 53.49
C ARG A 87 45.47 -2.77 53.70
N PRO A 88 45.61 -4.11 53.85
CA PRO A 88 46.92 -4.71 54.08
C PRO A 88 47.90 -4.48 52.93
N LEU A 89 47.39 -4.48 51.70
CA LEU A 89 48.18 -4.28 50.49
C LEU A 89 48.52 -2.79 50.29
N TYR A 90 47.56 -1.91 50.58
CA TYR A 90 47.77 -0.47 50.53
C TYR A 90 48.91 -0.02 51.47
N LYS A 91 48.93 -0.51 52.71
CA LYS A 91 49.99 -0.18 53.69
C LYS A 91 51.39 -0.58 53.22
N LYS A 92 51.51 -1.64 52.41
CA LYS A 92 52.80 -2.13 51.91
C LYS A 92 53.31 -1.29 50.73
N ASN A 93 52.42 -0.88 49.82
CA ASN A 93 52.82 -0.09 48.66
C ASN A 93 51.65 0.78 48.13
N PRO A 94 51.47 2.00 48.67
CA PRO A 94 50.39 2.90 48.26
C PRO A 94 50.45 3.30 46.78
N GLN A 95 51.67 3.55 46.27
CA GLN A 95 51.89 4.00 44.89
C GLN A 95 51.48 2.94 43.87
N ARG A 96 51.90 1.67 44.07
CA ARG A 96 51.47 0.58 43.19
C ARG A 96 49.96 0.38 43.22
N MET A 97 49.34 0.51 44.40
CA MET A 97 47.89 0.36 44.53
C MET A 97 47.12 1.45 43.78
N GLU A 98 47.62 2.69 43.80
CA GLU A 98 47.04 3.79 43.03
C GLU A 98 47.13 3.56 41.52
N ILE A 99 48.27 3.06 41.03
CA ILE A 99 48.46 2.71 39.61
C ILE A 99 47.49 1.61 39.19
N ILE A 100 47.36 0.54 39.98
CA ILE A 100 46.44 -0.57 39.70
C ILE A 100 44.99 -0.08 39.64
N HIS A 101 44.58 0.78 40.57
CA HIS A 101 43.22 1.33 40.56
C HIS A 101 42.94 2.20 39.33
N LYS A 102 43.90 3.05 38.94
CA LYS A 102 43.77 3.86 37.71
C LYS A 102 43.60 2.98 36.47
N GLN A 103 44.46 1.96 36.33
CA GLN A 103 44.37 0.99 35.23
C GLN A 103 43.03 0.26 35.21
N PHE A 104 42.59 -0.23 36.38
CA PHE A 104 41.29 -0.90 36.51
C PHE A 104 40.12 0.01 36.06
N ILE A 105 40.11 1.28 36.47
CA ILE A 105 39.05 2.22 36.09
C ILE A 105 39.08 2.55 34.59
N GLU A 106 40.28 2.71 34.01
CA GLU A 106 40.44 2.95 32.58
C GLU A 106 39.96 1.76 31.76
N GLU A 107 40.38 0.54 32.11
CA GLU A 107 39.94 -0.69 31.45
C GLU A 107 38.45 -0.92 31.61
N LEU A 108 37.90 -0.74 32.81
CA LEU A 108 36.46 -0.88 33.07
C LEU A 108 35.64 0.11 32.25
N ARG A 109 36.07 1.38 32.22
CA ARG A 109 35.39 2.42 31.43
C ARG A 109 35.42 2.07 29.95
N ARG A 110 36.60 1.69 29.43
CA ARG A 110 36.78 1.33 28.03
C ARG A 110 35.93 0.12 27.65
N ALA A 111 35.99 -0.95 28.43
CA ALA A 111 35.22 -2.18 28.16
C ALA A 111 33.72 -1.90 28.11
N ILE A 112 33.18 -1.13 29.06
CA ILE A 112 31.76 -0.76 29.05
C ILE A 112 31.41 0.13 27.85
N GLN A 113 32.28 1.08 27.48
CA GLN A 113 32.05 1.93 26.31
C GLN A 113 32.06 1.13 25.00
N ASP A 114 33.05 0.26 24.83
CA ASP A 114 33.17 -0.62 23.66
C ASP A 114 31.95 -1.55 23.56
N ASP A 115 31.47 -2.08 24.69
CA ASP A 115 30.26 -2.90 24.75
C ASP A 115 28.99 -2.11 24.40
N ILE A 116 28.84 -0.88 24.90
CA ILE A 116 27.72 0.00 24.55
C ILE A 116 27.75 0.32 23.06
N SER A 117 28.90 0.72 22.51
CA SER A 117 29.06 1.00 21.08
C SER A 117 28.70 -0.21 20.23
N ARG A 118 29.18 -1.40 20.61
CA ARG A 118 28.82 -2.65 19.93
C ARG A 118 27.32 -2.93 19.96
N LEU A 119 26.65 -2.72 21.10
CA LEU A 119 25.20 -2.89 21.21
C LEU A 119 24.41 -1.87 20.37
N ILE A 120 24.91 -0.64 20.25
CA ILE A 120 24.31 0.40 19.38
C ILE A 120 24.39 -0.04 17.92
N GLU A 121 25.55 -0.53 17.49
CA GLU A 121 25.81 -1.01 16.13
C GLU A 121 25.01 -2.27 15.80
N GLU A 122 25.09 -3.32 16.62
CA GLU A 122 24.34 -4.57 16.47
C GLU A 122 22.83 -4.31 16.43
N GLY A 123 22.35 -3.47 17.36
CA GLY A 123 20.94 -3.10 17.46
C GLY A 123 20.47 -2.13 16.39
N HIS A 124 21.37 -1.60 15.55
CA HIS A 124 21.10 -0.53 14.59
C HIS A 124 20.32 0.63 15.23
N LEU A 125 20.70 0.98 16.47
CA LEU A 125 19.89 1.83 17.33
C LEU A 125 19.77 3.25 16.77
N GLU A 126 20.82 3.74 16.11
CA GLU A 126 20.82 5.05 15.46
C GLU A 126 19.69 5.18 14.43
N VAL A 127 19.54 4.17 13.57
CA VAL A 127 18.51 4.14 12.52
C VAL A 127 17.13 4.07 13.16
N LYS A 128 16.94 3.17 14.14
CA LYS A 128 15.64 2.97 14.80
C LYS A 128 15.19 4.23 15.55
N LEU A 129 16.08 4.88 16.29
CA LEU A 129 15.76 6.11 17.03
C LEU A 129 15.49 7.28 16.08
N LYS A 130 16.23 7.38 14.97
CA LYS A 130 15.98 8.40 13.94
C LYS A 130 14.65 8.20 13.22
N GLU A 131 14.29 6.96 12.88
CA GLU A 131 12.98 6.66 12.32
C GLU A 131 11.85 6.93 13.32
N LEU A 132 12.05 6.65 14.61
CA LEU A 132 11.09 7.01 15.65
C LEU A 132 10.90 8.52 15.77
N ASP A 133 11.98 9.31 15.70
CA ASP A 133 11.93 10.77 15.63
C ASP A 133 11.18 11.28 14.39
N LYS A 134 11.23 10.55 13.26
CA LYS A 134 10.49 10.87 12.03
C LYS A 134 9.00 10.53 12.16
N LEU A 135 8.67 9.33 12.63
CA LEU A 135 7.30 8.87 12.84
C LEU A 135 6.54 9.80 13.81
N GLU A 136 7.20 10.20 14.89
CA GLU A 136 6.61 11.14 15.83
C GLU A 136 6.34 12.52 15.24
N ARG A 137 7.27 13.04 14.43
CA ARG A 137 7.06 14.32 13.73
C ARG A 137 5.88 14.22 12.76
N ALA A 138 5.77 13.11 12.02
CA ALA A 138 4.64 12.86 11.13
C ALA A 138 3.31 12.73 11.90
N ALA A 139 3.35 12.18 13.12
CA ALA A 139 2.17 11.99 13.95
C ALA A 139 1.77 13.20 14.82
N LYS A 140 2.58 14.26 14.86
CA LYS A 140 2.43 15.37 15.83
C LYS A 140 1.06 16.06 15.82
N ASN A 141 0.40 16.08 14.66
CA ASN A 141 -0.89 16.74 14.48
C ASN A 141 -2.09 15.79 14.65
N ASN A 142 -1.87 14.48 14.82
CA ASN A 142 -2.94 13.53 15.05
C ASN A 142 -3.29 13.55 16.54
N THR A 143 -4.47 14.05 16.87
CA THR A 143 -5.02 14.06 18.23
C THR A 143 -5.68 12.75 18.61
N ASP A 144 -5.99 11.91 17.63
CA ASP A 144 -6.66 10.64 17.86
C ASP A 144 -5.72 9.64 18.55
N PRO A 145 -6.25 8.81 19.47
CA PRO A 145 -5.49 7.72 20.05
C PRO A 145 -4.92 6.83 18.95
N ALA A 146 -3.59 6.67 18.96
CA ALA A 146 -2.93 5.79 18.01
C ALA A 146 -3.38 4.33 18.23
N TRP A 147 -3.59 3.60 17.14
CA TRP A 147 -3.98 2.19 17.18
C TRP A 147 -3.00 1.36 18.03
N ARG A 148 -3.55 0.41 18.79
CA ARG A 148 -2.82 -0.58 19.58
C ARG A 148 -3.42 -1.94 19.30
N PRO A 149 -2.62 -3.01 19.20
CA PRO A 149 -3.14 -4.36 19.09
C PRO A 149 -4.13 -4.62 20.22
N SER A 150 -5.31 -5.10 19.86
CA SER A 150 -6.35 -5.48 20.83
C SER A 150 -5.95 -6.70 21.66
N GLY A 151 -5.04 -7.53 21.11
CA GLY A 151 -4.72 -8.85 21.63
C GLY A 151 -5.60 -9.95 21.05
N VAL A 152 -6.56 -9.60 20.19
CA VAL A 152 -7.40 -10.53 19.43
C VAL A 152 -6.92 -10.50 17.97
N PRO A 153 -6.21 -11.54 17.50
CA PRO A 153 -5.62 -11.55 16.16
C PRO A 153 -6.62 -11.29 15.05
N GLU A 154 -7.83 -11.84 15.13
CA GLU A 154 -8.87 -11.70 14.12
C GLU A 154 -9.28 -10.23 13.92
N GLU A 155 -9.43 -9.47 15.01
CA GLU A 155 -9.79 -8.05 14.96
C GLU A 155 -8.64 -7.21 14.41
N ASP A 156 -7.41 -7.48 14.86
CA ASP A 156 -6.22 -6.76 14.44
C ASP A 156 -5.96 -6.98 12.94
N PHE A 157 -6.12 -8.21 12.43
CA PHE A 157 -6.03 -8.52 11.01
C PHE A 157 -7.15 -7.89 10.18
N CYS A 158 -8.38 -7.90 10.67
CA CYS A 158 -9.50 -7.28 9.96
C CYS A 158 -9.26 -5.78 9.73
N SER A 159 -8.68 -5.08 10.71
CA SER A 159 -8.36 -3.65 10.57
C SER A 159 -7.40 -3.36 9.41
N PHE A 160 -6.41 -4.24 9.21
CA PHE A 160 -5.42 -4.14 8.14
C PHE A 160 -6.01 -4.50 6.77
N LEU A 161 -6.86 -5.53 6.70
CA LEU A 161 -7.42 -6.03 5.44
C LEU A 161 -8.59 -5.17 4.91
N LYS A 162 -9.31 -4.48 5.79
CA LYS A 162 -10.50 -3.70 5.44
C LYS A 162 -10.30 -2.73 4.26
N PRO A 163 -9.22 -1.92 4.17
CA PRO A 163 -9.02 -1.03 3.04
C PRO A 163 -8.89 -1.76 1.68
N TYR A 164 -8.27 -2.96 1.68
CA TYR A 164 -8.12 -3.76 0.46
C TYR A 164 -9.47 -4.29 -0.03
N TYR A 165 -10.28 -4.84 0.88
CA TYR A 165 -11.60 -5.33 0.54
C TYR A 165 -12.56 -4.21 0.11
N GLN A 166 -12.46 -3.03 0.74
CA GLN A 166 -13.23 -1.85 0.31
C GLN A 166 -12.87 -1.44 -1.13
N LYS A 167 -11.59 -1.47 -1.50
CA LYS A 167 -11.14 -1.18 -2.86
C LYS A 167 -11.68 -2.22 -3.87
N GLN A 168 -11.63 -3.50 -3.51
CA GLN A 168 -12.15 -4.59 -4.34
C GLN A 168 -13.67 -4.48 -4.53
N GLU A 169 -14.39 -4.22 -3.44
CA GLU A 169 -15.84 -4.02 -3.48
C GLU A 169 -16.21 -2.83 -4.38
N ALA A 170 -15.52 -1.69 -4.24
CA ALA A 170 -15.75 -0.53 -5.07
C ALA A 170 -15.54 -0.83 -6.56
N PHE A 171 -14.48 -1.57 -6.89
CA PHE A 171 -14.22 -2.02 -8.26
C PHE A 171 -15.32 -2.93 -8.80
N MET A 172 -15.69 -3.97 -8.05
CA MET A 172 -16.73 -4.91 -8.47
C MET A 172 -18.10 -4.22 -8.67
N ARG A 173 -18.43 -3.25 -7.81
CA ARG A 173 -19.66 -2.45 -7.95
C ARG A 173 -19.67 -1.64 -9.24
N LEU A 174 -18.51 -1.13 -9.67
CA LEU A 174 -18.41 -0.38 -10.92
C LEU A 174 -18.64 -1.29 -12.13
N GLU A 175 -17.95 -2.44 -12.17
CA GLU A 175 -18.11 -3.42 -13.26
C GLU A 175 -19.53 -3.97 -13.34
N LEU A 176 -20.14 -4.27 -12.19
CA LEU A 176 -21.51 -4.76 -12.14
C LEU A 176 -22.51 -3.72 -12.69
N LYS A 177 -22.34 -2.44 -12.36
CA LYS A 177 -23.16 -1.36 -12.94
C LYS A 177 -23.01 -1.25 -14.46
N LYS A 178 -21.78 -1.40 -14.96
CA LYS A 178 -21.51 -1.40 -16.40
C LYS A 178 -22.25 -2.53 -17.11
N ILE A 179 -22.10 -3.76 -16.61
CA ILE A 179 -22.77 -4.94 -17.19
C ILE A 179 -24.29 -4.79 -17.12
N GLN A 180 -24.84 -4.28 -16.01
CA GLN A 180 -26.28 -4.04 -15.88
C GLN A 180 -26.80 -3.02 -16.89
N ALA A 181 -26.07 -1.93 -17.14
CA ALA A 181 -26.45 -0.93 -18.13
C ALA A 181 -26.42 -1.49 -19.56
N GLU A 182 -25.37 -2.24 -19.90
CA GLU A 182 -25.24 -2.91 -21.20
C GLU A 182 -26.37 -3.94 -21.41
N ASN A 183 -26.65 -4.78 -20.41
CA ASN A 183 -27.73 -5.76 -20.47
C ASN A 183 -29.11 -5.09 -20.60
N ALA A 184 -29.36 -3.98 -19.90
CA ALA A 184 -30.60 -3.23 -20.04
C ALA A 184 -30.78 -2.69 -21.46
N ALA A 185 -29.72 -2.12 -22.04
CA ALA A 185 -29.74 -1.62 -23.41
C ALA A 185 -29.95 -2.76 -24.43
N LEU A 186 -29.32 -3.91 -24.23
CA LEU A 186 -29.52 -5.09 -25.08
C LEU A 186 -30.93 -5.65 -24.95
N ALA A 187 -31.48 -5.73 -23.74
CA ALA A 187 -32.85 -6.19 -23.51
C ALA A 187 -33.88 -5.28 -24.22
N GLN A 188 -33.69 -3.96 -24.17
CA GLN A 188 -34.53 -3.01 -24.92
C GLN A 188 -34.45 -3.24 -26.44
N LYS A 189 -33.26 -3.46 -27.00
CA LYS A 189 -33.09 -3.76 -28.42
C LYS A 189 -33.78 -5.06 -28.82
N VAL A 190 -33.66 -6.11 -28.01
CA VAL A 190 -34.33 -7.39 -28.26
C VAL A 190 -35.85 -7.21 -28.22
N GLN A 191 -36.38 -6.47 -27.27
CA GLN A 191 -37.81 -6.21 -27.16
C GLN A 191 -38.34 -5.45 -28.37
N ALA A 192 -37.69 -4.36 -28.77
CA ALA A 192 -38.03 -3.61 -29.98
C ALA A 192 -37.96 -4.49 -31.25
N GLY A 193 -36.95 -5.37 -31.34
CA GLY A 193 -36.84 -6.34 -32.43
C GLY A 193 -38.00 -7.32 -32.47
N ARG A 194 -38.42 -7.87 -31.32
CA ARG A 194 -39.58 -8.78 -31.21
C ARG A 194 -40.88 -8.10 -31.63
N GLU A 195 -41.09 -6.85 -31.23
CA GLU A 195 -42.26 -6.06 -31.63
C GLU A 195 -42.31 -5.83 -33.14
N SER A 196 -41.16 -5.50 -33.76
CA SER A 196 -41.06 -5.34 -35.22
C SER A 196 -41.36 -6.65 -35.97
N ILE A 197 -40.87 -7.79 -35.47
CA ILE A 197 -41.17 -9.11 -36.04
C ILE A 197 -42.68 -9.40 -35.94
N ALA A 198 -43.28 -9.24 -34.76
CA ALA A 198 -44.71 -9.48 -34.54
C ALA A 198 -45.60 -8.60 -35.44
N GLN A 199 -45.23 -7.34 -35.64
CA GLN A 199 -45.92 -6.45 -36.58
C GLN A 199 -45.81 -6.94 -38.04
N THR A 200 -44.63 -7.40 -38.43
CA THR A 200 -44.38 -7.92 -39.78
C THR A 200 -45.16 -9.22 -40.02
N GLU A 201 -45.16 -10.13 -39.05
CA GLU A 201 -45.94 -11.38 -39.08
C GLU A 201 -47.44 -11.12 -39.22
N SER A 202 -47.98 -10.14 -38.48
CA SER A 202 -49.39 -9.72 -38.59
C SER A 202 -49.72 -9.18 -39.98
N ARG A 203 -48.85 -8.33 -40.55
CA ARG A 203 -49.02 -7.79 -41.91
C ARG A 203 -48.99 -8.89 -42.97
N ILE A 204 -48.06 -9.84 -42.85
CA ILE A 204 -47.97 -10.99 -43.76
C ILE A 204 -49.25 -11.83 -43.66
N SER A 205 -49.72 -12.12 -42.44
CA SER A 205 -50.94 -12.90 -42.23
C SER A 205 -52.16 -12.22 -42.86
N ALA A 206 -52.31 -10.91 -42.64
CA ALA A 206 -53.39 -10.13 -43.25
C ALA A 206 -53.34 -10.14 -44.79
N ALA A 207 -52.15 -9.96 -45.38
CA ALA A 207 -51.98 -10.03 -46.83
C ALA A 207 -52.29 -11.43 -47.39
N VAL A 208 -51.88 -12.49 -46.67
CA VAL A 208 -52.20 -13.87 -47.05
C VAL A 208 -53.71 -14.12 -47.01
N ASP A 209 -54.40 -13.63 -45.98
CA ASP A 209 -55.86 -13.80 -45.88
C ASP A 209 -56.62 -12.99 -46.94
N GLU A 210 -56.16 -11.77 -47.27
CA GLU A 210 -56.68 -10.98 -48.39
C GLU A 210 -56.49 -11.70 -49.73
N TRP A 211 -55.30 -12.28 -49.97
CA TRP A 211 -55.04 -13.05 -51.18
C TRP A 211 -55.92 -14.30 -51.29
N LYS A 212 -56.11 -15.02 -50.18
CA LYS A 212 -57.03 -16.16 -50.15
C LYS A 212 -58.46 -15.74 -50.49
N ALA A 213 -58.94 -14.64 -49.92
CA ALA A 213 -60.26 -14.11 -50.22
C ALA A 213 -60.41 -13.78 -51.72
N ALA A 214 -59.46 -13.05 -52.29
CA ALA A 214 -59.47 -12.71 -53.71
C ALA A 214 -59.43 -13.95 -54.63
N VAL A 215 -58.66 -14.97 -54.27
CA VAL A 215 -58.65 -16.25 -55.02
C VAL A 215 -60.00 -16.95 -54.93
N THR A 216 -60.62 -17.01 -53.75
CA THR A 216 -61.96 -17.63 -53.61
C THR A 216 -63.03 -16.85 -54.38
N GLU A 217 -62.96 -15.51 -54.41
CA GLU A 217 -63.85 -14.67 -55.24
C GLU A 217 -63.63 -14.95 -56.73
N PHE A 218 -62.38 -15.09 -57.18
CA PHE A 218 -62.07 -15.46 -58.56
C PHE A 218 -62.59 -16.86 -58.91
N GLU A 219 -62.42 -17.86 -58.04
CA GLU A 219 -62.90 -19.23 -58.25
C GLU A 219 -64.44 -19.28 -58.35
N THR A 220 -65.14 -18.52 -57.49
CA THR A 220 -66.61 -18.42 -57.56
C THR A 220 -67.08 -17.73 -58.85
N MET A 221 -66.41 -16.65 -59.26
CA MET A 221 -66.67 -16.01 -60.56
C MET A 221 -66.41 -16.97 -61.73
N ALA A 222 -65.27 -17.66 -61.75
CA ALA A 222 -64.93 -18.61 -62.80
C ALA A 222 -65.94 -19.77 -62.88
N SER A 223 -66.37 -20.30 -61.74
CA SER A 223 -67.39 -21.36 -61.66
C SER A 223 -68.75 -20.89 -62.18
N SER A 224 -69.08 -19.60 -62.06
CA SER A 224 -70.32 -19.03 -62.61
C SER A 224 -70.30 -18.86 -64.14
N LEU A 225 -69.11 -18.84 -64.76
CA LEU A 225 -68.90 -18.61 -66.19
C LEU A 225 -68.69 -19.91 -66.98
N CYS A 226 -68.43 -21.04 -66.31
CA CYS A 226 -68.41 -22.36 -66.94
C CYS A 226 -69.83 -22.93 -66.98
N PRO A 227 -70.43 -23.13 -68.16
CA PRO A 227 -71.71 -23.81 -68.27
C PRO A 227 -71.55 -25.24 -67.79
N THR A 228 -72.44 -25.70 -66.91
CA THR A 228 -72.63 -27.13 -66.70
C THR A 228 -73.28 -27.67 -67.97
N ASP A 229 -72.46 -28.11 -68.94
CA ASP A 229 -72.93 -28.94 -70.05
C ASP A 229 -73.40 -30.26 -69.45
N VAL A 230 -74.69 -30.31 -69.13
CA VAL A 230 -75.47 -31.54 -69.12
C VAL A 230 -75.70 -31.88 -70.59
N PHE A 231 -74.78 -32.64 -71.18
CA PHE A 231 -75.12 -33.48 -72.32
C PHE A 231 -75.87 -34.69 -71.78
N ASP A 232 -77.20 -34.62 -71.80
CA ASP A 232 -78.08 -35.78 -71.75
C ASP A 232 -78.82 -35.86 -73.10
N VAL A 233 -78.67 -37.01 -73.76
CA VAL A 233 -79.19 -37.47 -75.08
C VAL A 233 -78.38 -37.10 -76.33
#